data_AF-A0A101KUB0-F1
#
_entry.id   AF-A0A101KUB0-F1
#
_cell.length_a   1.000
_cell.length_b   1.000
_cell.length_c   1.000
_cell.angle_alpha   90.00
_cell.angle_beta   90.00
_cell.angle_gamma   90.00
#
_symmetry.space_group_name_H-M   'P 1'
#
loop_
_entity.id
_entity.type
_entity.pdbx_description
1 polymer ?
#
loop_
_entity_poly.entity_id
_entity_poly.type
_entity_poly.pdbx_seq_one_letter_code
_entity_poly.pdbx_strand_id
1 'polypeptide(L)'
;MIGDLSISGGIRAGLTIGFEDIDDHWPQRRIYDDLYSAPAMGADVAVSCAVTPSASLYLRGSFDRVFQTRGDERSYATVPGEFNGQWENTVASAF
;
A
#
# COMPACT_ATOMS: atom_id res chain seq x y z
N MET A 1 -23.62 -28.09 19.25
CA MET A 1 -22.52 -27.35 19.91
C MET A 1 -21.94 -26.41 18.88
N ILE A 2 -21.79 -25.12 19.21
CA ILE A 2 -20.91 -24.22 18.45
C ILE A 2 -19.48 -24.70 18.73
N GLY A 3 -18.70 -24.96 17.68
CA GLY A 3 -17.37 -25.57 17.79
C GLY A 3 -16.30 -24.61 18.31
N ASP A 4 -15.12 -25.17 18.61
CA ASP A 4 -13.98 -24.46 19.19
C ASP A 4 -13.68 -23.17 18.41
N LEU A 5 -13.64 -22.05 19.14
CA LEU A 5 -13.31 -20.73 18.63
C LEU A 5 -11.81 -20.49 18.80
N SER A 6 -11.14 -20.11 17.71
CA SER A 6 -9.74 -19.69 17.72
C SER A 6 -9.61 -18.25 17.24
N ILE A 7 -8.75 -17.48 17.90
CA ILE A 7 -8.40 -16.12 17.52
C ILE A 7 -6.89 -16.06 17.37
N SER A 8 -6.41 -15.51 16.25
CA SER A 8 -4.99 -15.31 15.99
C SER A 8 -4.77 -13.93 15.37
N GLY A 9 -3.52 -13.47 15.40
CA GLY A 9 -3.15 -12.19 14.80
C GLY A 9 -1.68 -11.92 14.93
N GLY A 10 -1.22 -10.86 14.27
CA GLY A 10 0.17 -10.47 14.23
C GLY A 10 0.33 -8.97 13.98
N ILE A 11 1.49 -8.44 14.35
CA ILE A 11 1.94 -7.07 14.05
C ILE A 11 3.27 -7.17 13.32
N ARG A 12 3.44 -6.34 12.29
CA ARG A 12 4.65 -6.21 11.48
C ARG A 12 5.08 -4.74 11.47
N ALA A 13 6.38 -4.50 11.48
CA ALA A 13 6.97 -3.18 11.27
C ALA A 13 8.26 -3.34 10.48
N GLY A 14 8.59 -2.37 9.64
CA GLY A 14 9.79 -2.43 8.81
C GLY A 14 9.90 -1.28 7.83
N LEU A 15 10.69 -1.52 6.78
CA LEU A 15 10.82 -0.63 5.64
C LEU A 15 10.16 -1.29 4.43
N THR A 16 9.53 -0.47 3.62
CA THR A 16 9.08 -0.82 2.28
C THR A 16 9.97 -0.10 1.27
N ILE A 17 10.18 -0.67 0.08
CA ILE A 17 11.13 -0.17 -0.92
C ILE A 17 10.52 -0.19 -2.33
N GLY A 18 10.92 0.77 -3.17
CA GLY A 18 10.58 0.78 -4.60
C GLY A 18 9.09 1.03 -4.89
N PHE A 19 8.49 2.06 -4.29
CA PHE A 19 7.14 2.50 -4.64
C PHE A 19 7.20 3.40 -5.86
N GLU A 20 6.31 3.15 -6.81
CA GLU A 20 6.14 3.94 -8.01
C GLU A 20 4.65 4.30 -8.14
N ASP A 21 4.35 5.53 -8.51
CA ASP A 21 2.98 5.96 -8.82
C ASP A 21 2.91 6.71 -10.16
N ILE A 22 1.71 6.68 -10.77
CA ILE A 22 1.38 7.44 -11.97
C ILE A 22 0.08 8.21 -11.71
N ASP A 23 0.15 9.53 -11.69
CA ASP A 23 -1.01 10.43 -11.62
C ASP A 23 -1.30 11.05 -13.00
N ASP A 24 -2.41 10.64 -13.59
CA ASP A 24 -2.95 11.16 -14.85
C ASP A 24 -3.97 12.28 -14.60
N HIS A 25 -3.50 13.53 -14.63
CA HIS A 25 -4.33 14.74 -14.69
C HIS A 25 -4.80 15.00 -16.13
N TRP A 26 -5.74 14.19 -16.58
CA TRP A 26 -6.27 14.26 -17.95
C TRP A 26 -7.01 15.58 -18.24
N PRO A 27 -6.82 16.20 -19.44
CA PRO A 27 -5.94 15.79 -20.55
C PRO A 27 -4.54 16.45 -20.58
N GLN A 28 -4.09 17.14 -19.54
CA GLN A 28 -2.92 18.03 -19.64
C GLN A 28 -1.62 17.45 -19.08
N ARG A 29 -1.67 16.69 -17.99
CA ARG A 29 -0.47 16.33 -17.24
C ARG A 29 -0.47 14.85 -16.85
N ARG A 30 0.71 14.24 -16.94
CA ARG A 30 1.06 12.97 -16.30
C ARG A 30 2.20 13.21 -15.32
N ILE A 31 2.13 12.60 -14.15
CA ILE A 31 3.13 12.67 -13.10
C ILE A 31 3.58 11.25 -12.79
N TYR A 32 4.89 11.07 -12.58
CA TYR A 32 5.50 9.84 -12.10
C TYR A 32 6.18 10.15 -10.77
N ASP A 33 5.83 9.42 -9.72
CA ASP A 33 6.46 9.54 -8.40
C ASP A 33 7.25 8.27 -8.08
N ASP A 34 8.48 8.45 -7.61
CA ASP A 34 9.40 7.40 -7.19
C ASP A 34 9.74 7.54 -5.71
N LEU A 35 9.40 6.54 -4.90
CA LEU A 35 9.65 6.51 -3.46
C LEU A 35 10.57 5.33 -3.10
N TYR A 36 11.85 5.64 -2.89
CA TYR A 36 12.90 4.63 -2.72
C TYR A 36 12.71 3.73 -1.49
N SER A 37 12.38 4.33 -0.34
CA SER A 37 12.09 3.58 0.87
C SER A 37 11.20 4.37 1.82
N ALA A 38 10.27 3.70 2.50
CA ALA A 38 9.39 4.30 3.49
C ALA A 38 9.20 3.40 4.70
N PRO A 39 9.07 3.95 5.93
CA PRO A 39 8.63 3.17 7.08
C PRO A 39 7.24 2.59 6.81
N ALA A 40 7.03 1.34 7.23
CA ALA A 40 5.75 0.68 7.10
C ALA A 40 5.42 -0.13 8.37
N MET A 41 4.14 -0.25 8.66
CA MET A 41 3.62 -1.15 9.69
C MET A 41 2.37 -1.86 9.20
N GLY A 42 2.10 -3.04 9.74
CA GLY A 42 0.88 -3.78 9.47
C GLY A 42 0.41 -4.56 10.68
N ALA A 43 -0.87 -4.88 10.69
CA ALA A 43 -1.49 -5.73 11.68
C ALA A 43 -2.52 -6.62 11.00
N ASP A 44 -2.70 -7.83 11.50
CA ASP A 44 -3.77 -8.71 11.05
C ASP A 44 -4.39 -9.48 12.21
N VAL A 45 -5.66 -9.83 12.03
CA VAL A 45 -6.46 -10.59 12.98
C VAL A 45 -7.30 -11.61 12.21
N ALA A 46 -7.37 -12.82 12.73
CA ALA A 46 -8.22 -13.89 12.23
C ALA A 46 -9.03 -14.50 13.37
N VAL A 47 -10.27 -14.85 13.06
CA VAL A 47 -11.17 -15.60 13.93
C VAL A 47 -11.62 -16.83 13.15
N SER A 48 -11.54 -18.01 13.75
CA SER A 48 -12.04 -19.25 13.16
C SER A 48 -12.90 -20.03 14.13
N CYS A 49 -13.93 -20.70 13.61
CA CYS A 49 -14.87 -21.50 14.38
C CYS A 49 -15.03 -22.86 13.71
N ALA A 50 -14.78 -23.94 14.46
CA ALA A 50 -14.99 -25.29 13.96
C ALA A 50 -16.46 -25.56 13.64
N VAL A 51 -16.74 -26.02 12.43
CA VAL A 51 -18.09 -26.46 11.99
C VAL A 51 -18.21 -27.98 12.01
N THR A 52 -17.09 -28.70 11.83
CA THR A 52 -16.95 -30.14 12.03
C THR A 52 -15.58 -30.43 12.67
N PRO A 53 -15.27 -31.67 13.11
CA PRO A 53 -13.94 -32.01 13.60
C PRO A 53 -12.80 -31.79 12.58
N SER A 54 -13.12 -31.64 11.30
CA SER A 54 -12.15 -31.48 10.20
C SER A 54 -12.35 -30.20 9.37
N ALA A 55 -13.31 -29.33 9.73
CA ALA A 55 -13.59 -28.13 8.97
C ALA A 55 -13.95 -26.95 9.88
N SER A 56 -13.51 -25.75 9.47
CA SER A 56 -13.73 -24.49 10.19
C SER A 56 -14.13 -23.38 9.23
N LEU A 57 -15.01 -22.49 9.67
CA LEU A 57 -15.22 -21.19 9.02
C LEU A 57 -14.25 -20.17 9.62
N TYR A 58 -13.71 -19.28 8.80
CA TYR A 58 -12.80 -18.24 9.27
C TYR A 58 -13.13 -16.87 8.66
N LEU A 59 -12.84 -15.82 9.43
CA LEU A 59 -12.86 -14.43 9.02
C LEU A 59 -11.50 -13.82 9.36
N ARG A 60 -10.88 -13.13 8.41
CA ARG A 60 -9.59 -12.45 8.61
C ARG A 60 -9.67 -11.03 8.10
N GLY A 61 -9.09 -10.10 8.84
CA GLY A 61 -8.85 -8.73 8.42
C GLY A 61 -7.37 -8.38 8.55
N SER A 62 -6.89 -7.53 7.66
CA SER A 62 -5.54 -6.97 7.71
C SER A 62 -5.59 -5.45 7.52
N PHE A 63 -4.60 -4.80 8.11
CA PHE A 63 -4.33 -3.37 8.00
C PHE A 63 -2.85 -3.22 7.69
N ASP A 64 -2.52 -2.42 6.69
CA ASP A 64 -1.15 -2.04 6.37
C ASP A 64 -1.08 -0.52 6.19
N ARG A 65 0.00 0.09 6.66
CA ARG A 65 0.24 1.53 6.61
C ARG A 65 1.66 1.79 6.16
N VAL A 66 1.80 2.50 5.05
CA VAL A 66 3.05 3.15 4.67
C VAL A 66 3.03 4.57 5.23
N PHE A 67 4.13 4.99 5.87
CA PHE A 67 4.28 6.35 6.38
C PHE A 67 4.85 7.25 5.29
N GLN A 68 4.33 8.48 5.21
CA GLN A 68 4.78 9.44 4.22
C GLN A 68 6.27 9.74 4.38
N THR A 69 6.96 9.73 3.26
CA THR A 69 8.34 10.19 3.12
C THR A 69 8.48 10.88 1.77
N ARG A 70 9.65 11.47 1.52
CA ARG A 70 9.92 12.19 0.28
C ARG A 70 10.51 11.27 -0.77
N GLY A 71 10.20 11.56 -2.03
CA GLY A 71 10.66 10.85 -3.21
C GLY A 71 10.88 11.82 -4.37
N ASP A 72 11.12 11.28 -5.56
CA ASP A 72 11.36 12.07 -6.76
C ASP A 72 10.10 12.10 -7.62
N GLU A 73 9.84 13.24 -8.26
CA GLU A 73 8.68 13.47 -9.12
C GLU A 73 9.16 13.86 -10.53
N ARG A 74 8.55 13.28 -11.57
CA ARG A 74 8.74 13.65 -12.97
C ARG A 74 7.40 13.97 -13.60
N SER A 75 7.30 15.09 -14.32
CA SER A 75 6.05 15.48 -14.99
C SER A 75 6.19 15.67 -16.49
N TYR A 76 5.16 15.23 -17.21
CA TYR A 76 5.03 15.30 -18.66
C TYR A 76 3.67 15.88 -19.06
N ALA A 77 3.61 16.55 -20.21
CA ALA A 77 2.37 16.96 -20.84
C ALA A 77 1.72 15.76 -21.56
N THR A 78 0.41 15.57 -21.40
CA THR A 78 -0.31 14.45 -22.06
C THR A 78 -0.55 14.70 -23.56
N VAL A 79 -0.45 15.95 -24.01
CA VAL A 79 -0.41 16.37 -25.42
C VAL A 79 1.06 16.59 -25.82
N PRO A 80 1.44 16.26 -27.07
CA PRO A 80 2.31 15.10 -27.28
C PRO A 80 3.57 15.09 -26.39
N GLY A 81 3.50 14.45 -25.21
CA GLY A 81 4.64 13.87 -24.48
C GLY A 81 5.77 14.80 -24.04
N GLU A 82 5.59 16.12 -24.05
CA GLU A 82 6.65 17.08 -23.70
C GLU A 82 6.97 17.00 -22.19
N PHE A 83 8.27 16.95 -21.86
CA PHE A 83 8.72 16.96 -20.48
C PHE A 83 8.52 18.35 -19.86
N ASN A 84 7.80 18.41 -18.73
CA ASN A 84 7.45 19.66 -18.05
C ASN A 84 8.40 20.00 -16.88
N GLY A 85 9.04 18.99 -16.28
CA GLY A 85 9.95 19.21 -15.16
C GLY A 85 10.22 17.96 -14.33
N GLN A 86 11.26 18.04 -13.50
CA GLN A 86 11.66 17.02 -12.52
C GLN A 86 11.97 17.71 -11.20
N TRP A 87 11.55 17.11 -10.10
CA TRP A 87 11.80 17.56 -8.75
C TRP A 87 12.36 16.40 -7.94
N GLU A 88 13.48 16.63 -7.27
CA GLU A 88 14.09 15.66 -6.37
C GLU A 88 13.67 15.94 -4.93
N ASN A 89 13.50 14.90 -4.13
CA ASN A 89 13.17 15.01 -2.70
C ASN A 89 11.92 15.89 -2.43
N THR A 90 10.89 15.69 -3.25
CA THR A 90 9.58 16.35 -3.15
C THR A 90 8.55 15.43 -2.48
N VAL A 91 7.30 15.90 -2.40
CA VAL A 91 6.16 15.12 -1.93
C VAL A 91 5.79 14.07 -2.98
N ALA A 92 6.46 12.91 -2.95
CA ALA A 92 5.99 11.76 -3.71
C ALA A 92 4.65 11.30 -3.12
N SER A 93 3.64 11.10 -3.96
CA SER A 93 2.37 10.55 -3.53
C SER A 93 2.54 9.06 -3.19
N ALA A 94 2.63 8.76 -1.89
CA ALA A 94 2.55 7.38 -1.39
C ALA A 94 1.08 7.12 -1.04
N PHE A 95 0.39 6.28 -1.81
CA PHE A 95 -0.98 5.83 -1.53
C PHE A 95 -1.00 4.65 -0.57
#